data_AF-A0A348TX39-F1
#
_entry.id   AF-A0A348TX39-F1
#
_cell.length_a   1.000
_cell.length_b   1.000
_cell.length_c   1.000
_cell.angle_alpha   90.00
_cell.angle_beta   90.00
_cell.angle_gamma   90.00
#
_symmetry.space_group_name_H-M   'P 1'
#
loop_
_entity.id
_entity.type
_entity.pdbx_description
1 polymer ?
#
loop_
_entity_poly.entity_id
_entity_poly.type
_entity_poly.pdbx_seq_one_letter_code
_entity_poly.pdbx_strand_id
1 'polypeptide(L)'
;MKQVKCPSCSAWYEVTIQSDTYSHICSHCEAPYAVKSEKQKMHEEGMKAPVSKPPLTWKRFGEMHWALVILNNIGFIIQTILFMIGTLIGILVAPL
;
A
#
# COMPACT_ATOMS: atom_id res chain seq x y z
N MET A 1 -6.15 32.36 -12.58
CA MET A 1 -7.20 31.84 -13.50
C MET A 1 -6.58 31.73 -14.88
N LYS A 2 -7.01 30.78 -15.72
CA LYS A 2 -6.46 30.60 -17.08
C LYS A 2 -7.60 30.72 -18.10
N GLN A 3 -7.35 31.36 -19.24
CA GLN A 3 -8.28 31.37 -20.37
C GLN A 3 -7.95 30.24 -21.33
N VAL A 4 -8.98 29.51 -21.76
CA VAL A 4 -8.87 28.40 -22.73
C VAL A 4 -9.89 28.59 -23.84
N LYS A 5 -9.54 28.13 -25.04
CA LYS A 5 -10.41 28.18 -26.22
C LYS A 5 -11.24 26.91 -26.30
N CYS A 6 -12.56 27.03 -26.33
CA CYS A 6 -13.46 25.88 -26.48
C CYS A 6 -13.25 25.22 -27.86
N PRO A 7 -13.07 23.89 -27.93
CA PRO A 7 -12.94 23.20 -29.22
C PRO A 7 -14.26 23.12 -30.00
N SER A 8 -15.41 23.20 -29.35
CA SER A 8 -16.72 23.08 -30.00
C SER A 8 -17.24 24.40 -30.57
N CYS A 9 -17.15 25.50 -29.82
CA CYS A 9 -17.69 26.80 -30.24
C CYS A 9 -16.63 27.87 -30.52
N SER A 10 -15.35 27.55 -30.33
CA SER A 10 -14.20 28.46 -30.51
C SER A 10 -14.14 29.70 -29.61
N ALA A 11 -15.09 29.85 -28.68
CA ALA A 11 -15.11 30.93 -27.70
C ALA A 11 -14.05 30.74 -26.61
N TRP A 12 -13.53 31.85 -26.09
CA TRP A 12 -12.61 31.87 -24.96
C TRP A 12 -13.40 31.97 -23.65
N TYR A 13 -13.05 31.13 -22.67
CA TYR A 13 -13.67 31.16 -21.35
C TYR A 13 -12.66 30.88 -20.25
N GLU A 14 -12.98 31.32 -19.03
CA GLU A 14 -12.12 31.18 -17.88
C GLU A 14 -12.30 29.84 -17.18
N VAL A 15 -11.17 29.22 -16.82
CA VAL A 15 -11.12 27.98 -16.06
C VAL A 15 -10.24 28.12 -14.82
N THR A 16 -10.65 27.42 -13.76
CA THR A 16 -9.93 27.35 -12.48
C THR A 16 -8.74 26.41 -12.62
N ILE A 17 -7.55 26.88 -12.20
CA ILE A 17 -6.26 26.18 -12.41
C ILE A 17 -6.20 24.81 -11.70
N GLN A 18 -6.98 24.62 -10.64
CA GLN A 18 -7.00 23.38 -9.85
C GLN A 18 -7.93 22.30 -10.41
N SER A 19 -8.68 22.57 -11.49
CA SER A 19 -9.63 21.60 -12.04
C SER A 19 -8.99 20.76 -13.15
N ASP A 20 -9.26 19.46 -13.16
CA ASP A 20 -8.81 18.53 -14.20
C ASP A 20 -9.30 19.00 -15.57
N THR A 21 -8.47 18.89 -16.61
CA THR A 21 -8.80 19.33 -17.98
C THR A 21 -10.07 18.70 -18.55
N TYR A 22 -10.40 17.48 -18.11
CA TYR A 22 -11.62 16.76 -18.48
C TYR A 22 -12.88 17.22 -17.74
N SER A 23 -12.73 18.03 -16.69
CA SER A 23 -13.83 18.57 -15.89
C SER A 23 -14.28 19.96 -16.35
N HIS A 24 -13.54 20.59 -17.27
CA HIS A 24 -13.90 21.90 -17.79
C HIS A 24 -15.12 21.80 -18.73
N ILE A 25 -16.16 22.56 -18.41
CA ILE A 25 -17.35 22.76 -19.24
C ILE A 25 -17.32 24.19 -19.76
N CYS A 26 -17.57 24.37 -21.05
CA CYS A 26 -17.63 25.69 -21.64
C CYS A 26 -18.85 26.46 -21.13
N SER A 27 -18.65 27.67 -20.63
CA SER A 27 -19.72 28.56 -20.16
C SER A 27 -20.66 29.08 -21.25
N HIS A 28 -20.28 28.94 -22.54
CA HIS A 28 -21.05 29.46 -23.67
C HIS A 28 -21.92 28.43 -24.36
N CYS A 29 -21.45 27.20 -24.49
CA CYS A 29 -22.14 26.15 -25.25
C CYS A 29 -22.35 24.86 -24.45
N GLU A 30 -22.00 24.86 -23.17
CA GLU A 30 -22.15 23.73 -22.23
C GLU A 30 -21.45 22.43 -22.67
N ALA A 31 -20.62 22.50 -23.70
CA ALA A 31 -19.87 21.36 -24.20
C ALA A 31 -18.65 21.07 -23.29
N PRO A 32 -18.31 19.79 -23.08
CA PRO A 32 -17.10 19.42 -22.37
C PRO A 32 -15.87 19.81 -23.20
N TYR A 33 -14.85 20.34 -22.53
CA TYR A 33 -13.60 20.72 -23.19
C TYR A 33 -12.86 19.52 -23.80
N ALA A 34 -12.88 18.38 -23.10
CA ALA A 34 -12.27 17.15 -23.56
C ALA A 34 -13.07 15.94 -23.08
N VAL A 35 -13.23 14.94 -23.94
CA VAL A 35 -13.88 13.68 -23.61
C VAL A 35 -12.81 12.59 -23.53
N LYS A 36 -12.79 11.83 -22.43
CA LYS A 36 -11.87 10.69 -22.29
C LYS A 36 -12.22 9.59 -23.29
N SER A 37 -11.21 9.06 -23.96
CA SER A 37 -11.36 7.88 -24.82
C SER A 37 -11.70 6.63 -24.00
N GLU A 38 -12.32 5.64 -24.64
CA GLU A 38 -12.69 4.38 -23.99
C GLU A 38 -11.48 3.65 -23.39
N LYS A 39 -10.32 3.69 -24.09
CA LYS A 39 -9.04 3.16 -23.59
C LYS A 39 -8.58 3.85 -22.30
N GLN A 40 -8.77 5.17 -22.19
CA GLN A 40 -8.39 5.91 -20.98
C GLN A 40 -9.33 5.61 -19.80
N LYS A 41 -10.64 5.45 -20.07
CA LYS A 41 -11.61 5.03 -19.05
C LYS A 41 -11.28 3.65 -18.49
N MET A 42 -10.99 2.67 -19.36
CA MET A 42 -10.59 1.33 -18.92
C MET A 42 -9.28 1.34 -18.11
N HIS A 43 -8.34 2.22 -18.44
CA HIS A 43 -7.10 2.36 -17.67
C HIS A 43 -7.35 2.92 -16.26
N GLU A 44 -8.18 3.96 -16.14
CA GLU A 44 -8.57 4.53 -14.84
C GLU A 44 -9.39 3.55 -13.99
N GLU A 45 -10.28 2.76 -14.63
CA GLU A 45 -11.01 1.69 -13.97
C GLU A 45 -10.10 0.54 -13.53
N GLY A 46 -9.10 0.18 -14.35
CA GLY A 46 -8.07 -0.79 -13.98
C GLY A 46 -7.18 -0.33 -12.82
N MET A 47 -6.94 0.99 -12.72
CA MET A 47 -6.21 1.62 -11.61
C MET A 47 -7.07 1.76 -10.33
N LYS A 48 -8.40 1.76 -10.44
CA LYS A 48 -9.32 1.76 -9.29
C LYS A 48 -9.32 0.43 -8.54
N ALA A 49 -9.00 -0.67 -9.20
CA ALA A 49 -8.76 -1.93 -8.52
C ALA A 49 -7.39 -1.85 -7.82
N PRO A 50 -7.29 -2.15 -6.51
CA PRO A 50 -6.01 -2.05 -5.82
C PRO A 50 -5.03 -3.01 -6.50
N VAL A 51 -3.91 -2.46 -7.00
CA VAL A 51 -2.74 -3.20 -7.52
C VAL A 51 -2.02 -3.97 -6.40
N SER A 52 -2.74 -4.32 -5.33
CA SER A 52 -2.26 -5.06 -4.18
C SER A 52 -3.29 -6.11 -3.80
N LYS A 53 -3.48 -7.12 -4.65
CA LYS A 53 -3.58 -8.46 -4.07
C LYS A 53 -2.15 -8.79 -3.65
N PRO A 54 -1.77 -8.67 -2.35
CA PRO A 54 -0.48 -9.21 -1.94
C PRO A 54 -0.46 -10.65 -2.44
N PRO A 55 0.63 -11.10 -3.10
CA PRO A 55 0.69 -12.44 -3.63
C PRO A 55 0.35 -13.38 -2.46
N LEU A 56 -0.59 -14.30 -2.66
CA LEU A 56 -1.11 -15.24 -1.64
C LEU A 56 0.01 -15.93 -0.84
N THR A 57 1.23 -15.95 -1.40
CA THR A 57 2.47 -16.44 -0.79
C THR A 57 2.95 -15.63 0.41
N TRP A 58 2.75 -14.32 0.48
CA TRP A 58 3.24 -13.49 1.60
C TRP A 58 2.60 -13.84 2.95
N LYS A 59 1.30 -14.18 2.96
CA LYS A 59 0.60 -14.62 4.17
C LYS A 59 1.19 -15.94 4.70
N ARG A 60 1.51 -16.86 3.79
CA ARG A 60 2.07 -18.18 4.09
C ARG A 60 3.54 -18.10 4.55
N PHE A 61 4.33 -17.20 3.98
CA PHE A 61 5.69 -16.92 4.43
C PHE A 61 5.71 -16.24 5.81
N GLY A 62 4.78 -15.32 6.08
CA GLY A 62 4.62 -14.70 7.40
C GLY A 62 4.32 -15.73 8.48
N GLU A 63 3.34 -16.62 8.26
CA GLU A 63 2.96 -17.66 9.23
C GLU A 63 4.12 -18.60 9.57
N MET A 64 4.88 -19.04 8.56
CA MET A 64 6.05 -19.90 8.77
C MET A 64 7.16 -19.18 9.55
N HIS A 65 7.39 -17.90 9.28
CA HIS A 65 8.37 -17.10 10.02
C HIS A 65 7.97 -16.96 11.49
N TRP A 66 6.70 -16.65 11.78
CA TRP A 66 6.21 -16.54 13.15
C TRP A 66 6.30 -17.88 13.91
N ALA A 67 5.98 -19.00 13.26
CA ALA A 67 6.12 -20.32 13.87
C ALA A 67 7.57 -20.62 14.29
N LEU A 68 8.54 -20.29 13.43
CA LEU A 68 9.97 -20.48 13.72
C LEU A 68 10.45 -19.55 14.84
N VAL A 69 10.02 -18.28 14.85
CA VAL A 69 10.36 -17.32 15.90
C VAL A 69 9.81 -17.77 17.26
N ILE A 70 8.57 -18.24 17.30
CA ILE A 70 7.94 -18.74 18.54
C ILE A 70 8.69 -19.97 19.07
N LEU A 71 8.96 -20.96 18.21
CA LEU A 71 9.71 -22.16 18.60
C LEU A 71 11.12 -21.83 19.10
N ASN A 72 11.82 -20.91 18.43
CA ASN A 72 13.15 -20.47 18.83
C ASN A 72 13.14 -19.78 20.20
N ASN A 73 12.17 -18.90 20.45
CA ASN A 73 12.03 -18.22 21.75
C ASN A 73 11.72 -19.21 22.88
N ILE A 74 10.86 -20.20 22.64
CA ILE A 74 10.58 -21.25 23.64
C ILE A 74 11.85 -22.06 23.93
N GLY A 75 12.60 -22.44 22.90
CA GLY A 75 13.87 -23.15 23.05
C GLY A 75 14.89 -22.35 23.88
N PHE A 76 15.01 -21.05 23.62
CA PHE A 76 15.87 -20.15 24.39
C PHE A 76 15.49 -20.08 25.87
N ILE A 77 14.19 -19.98 26.17
CA ILE A 77 13.70 -19.97 27.56
C ILE A 77 14.05 -21.28 28.27
N ILE A 78 13.78 -22.42 27.64
CA ILE A 78 14.08 -23.74 28.22
C ILE A 78 15.59 -23.89 28.47
N GLN A 79 16.42 -23.54 27.50
CA GLN A 79 17.88 -23.62 27.64
C GLN A 79 18.40 -22.73 28.76
N THR A 80 17.84 -21.54 28.91
CA THR A 80 18.21 -20.61 29.99
C THR A 80 17.85 -21.20 31.36
N ILE A 81 16.67 -21.80 31.51
CA ILE A 81 16.25 -22.46 32.74
C ILE A 81 17.19 -23.63 33.09
N LEU A 82 17.51 -24.48 32.12
CA LEU A 82 18.43 -25.61 32.31
C LEU A 82 19.83 -25.14 32.73
N PHE A 83 20.32 -24.06 32.13
CA PHE A 83 21.62 -23.48 32.47
C PHE A 83 21.65 -22.94 33.91
N MET A 84 20.60 -22.22 34.32
CA MET A 84 20.47 -21.72 35.69
C MET A 84 20.46 -22.85 36.71
N ILE A 85 19.69 -23.92 36.47
CA ILE A 85 19.64 -25.10 37.33
C ILE A 85 21.00 -25.78 37.42
N GLY A 86 21.65 -26.01 36.26
CA GLY A 86 22.98 -26.62 36.20
C GLY A 86 24.03 -25.82 36.96
N THR A 87 23.96 -24.48 36.88
CA THR A 87 24.85 -23.58 37.60
C THR A 87 24.62 -23.64 39.11
N LEU A 88 23.37 -23.65 39.57
CA LEU A 88 23.03 -23.79 40.99
C LEU A 88 23.52 -25.13 41.56
N ILE A 89 23.31 -26.22 40.82
CA ILE A 89 23.82 -27.55 41.21
C ILE A 89 25.34 -27.54 41.25
N GLY A 90 25.99 -26.95 40.24
CA GLY A 90 27.45 -26.84 40.18
C GLY A 90 28.03 -26.10 41.39
N ILE A 91 27.41 -24.99 41.81
CA ILE A 91 27.82 -24.25 43.02
C ILE A 91 27.62 -25.09 44.28
N LEU A 92 26.51 -25.82 44.39
CA LEU A 92 26.19 -26.67 45.55
C LEU A 92 27.10 -27.90 45.69
N VAL A 93 27.51 -28.48 44.56
CA VAL A 93 28.30 -29.72 44.52
C VAL A 93 29.80 -29.45 44.46
N ALA A 94 30.24 -28.26 44.02
CA ALA A 94 31.64 -27.90 44.01
C ALA A 94 32.20 -27.93 45.45
N PRO A 95 33.17 -28.81 45.74
CA PRO A 95 33.89 -28.75 47.01
C PRO A 95 34.74 -27.48 46.98
N LEU A 96 34.50 -26.58 47.93
CA LEU A 96 35.37 -25.43 48.23
C LEU A 96 36.83 -25.86 48.40
#